data_AF-A0A838VWC1-F1
#
_entry.id   AF-A0A838VWC1-F1
#
_cell.length_a   1.000
_cell.length_b   1.000
_cell.length_c   1.000
_cell.angle_alpha   90.00
_cell.angle_beta   90.00
_cell.angle_gamma   90.00
#
_symmetry.space_group_name_H-M   'P 1'
#
loop_
_entity.id
_entity.type
_entity.pdbx_description
1 polymer ?
#
loop_
_entity_poly.entity_id
_entity_poly.type
_entity_poly.pdbx_seq_one_letter_code
_entity_poly.pdbx_strand_id
1 'polypeptide(L)'
;MHSDQLQHWFVWAQWLCSKYQRTSSAIEGRNGCLSLLHHTGRGFSPQTLQVLTVIHNFDTRRADGTTPAQRLFGQTFPYLFEWVVDDFGDLPLPRKSSKLHHF
;
A
#
# COMPACT_ATOMS: atom_id res chain seq x y z
N MET A 1 -46.85 -8.07 14.77
CA MET A 1 -45.98 -8.82 13.84
C MET A 1 -45.18 -7.88 12.92
N HIS A 2 -45.79 -7.11 12.00
CA HIS A 2 -45.04 -6.11 11.20
C HIS A 2 -44.67 -4.82 11.97
N SER A 3 -45.52 -4.42 12.93
CA SER A 3 -45.34 -3.25 13.80
C SER A 3 -44.13 -3.37 14.74
N ASP A 4 -43.87 -4.58 15.24
CA ASP A 4 -42.84 -4.84 16.25
C ASP A 4 -41.43 -4.79 15.64
N GLN A 5 -41.27 -5.27 14.41
CA GLN A 5 -40.04 -5.10 13.64
C GLN A 5 -39.76 -3.63 13.34
N LEU A 6 -40.78 -2.88 12.92
CA LEU A 6 -40.61 -1.46 12.61
C LEU A 6 -40.15 -0.67 13.84
N GLN A 7 -40.74 -0.94 15.00
CA GLN A 7 -40.35 -0.33 16.27
C GLN A 7 -38.91 -0.71 16.67
N HIS A 8 -38.52 -1.98 16.48
CA HIS A 8 -37.15 -2.43 16.74
C HIS A 8 -36.13 -1.65 15.90
N TRP A 9 -36.37 -1.52 14.60
CA TRP A 9 -35.50 -0.76 13.70
C TRP A 9 -35.43 0.73 14.09
N PHE A 10 -36.55 1.30 14.54
CA PHE A 10 -36.61 2.70 14.99
C PHE A 10 -35.75 2.94 16.23
N VAL A 11 -35.85 2.06 17.22
CA VAL A 11 -35.05 2.10 18.45
C VAL A 11 -33.57 1.91 18.13
N TRP A 12 -33.25 0.97 17.23
CA TRP A 12 -31.88 0.72 16.81
C TRP A 12 -31.26 1.92 16.09
N ALA A 13 -32.03 2.56 15.19
CA ALA A 13 -31.61 3.78 14.50
C ALA A 13 -31.38 4.93 15.47
N GLN A 14 -32.29 5.16 16.43
CA GLN A 14 -32.09 6.18 17.49
C GLN A 14 -30.85 5.90 18.33
N TRP A 15 -30.61 4.64 18.71
CA TRP A 15 -29.40 4.27 19.44
C TRP A 15 -28.15 4.56 18.62
N LEU A 16 -28.12 4.20 17.33
CA LEU A 16 -27.01 4.49 16.42
C LEU A 16 -26.76 6.01 16.31
N CYS A 17 -27.82 6.80 16.11
CA CYS A 17 -27.73 8.26 16.04
C CYS A 17 -27.22 8.88 17.35
N SER A 18 -27.57 8.31 18.51
CA SER A 18 -27.05 8.78 19.81
C SER A 18 -25.55 8.54 19.99
N LYS A 19 -24.98 7.56 19.28
CA LYS A 19 -23.53 7.30 19.27
C LYS A 19 -22.77 8.20 18.28
N TYR A 20 -23.47 8.77 17.31
CA TYR A 20 -22.89 9.64 16.29
C TYR A 20 -22.88 11.10 16.75
N GLN A 21 -21.81 11.52 17.42
CA GLN A 21 -21.61 12.92 17.80
C GLN A 21 -21.29 13.75 16.54
N ARG A 22 -22.22 14.60 16.09
CA ARG A 22 -22.08 15.45 14.87
C ARG A 22 -20.80 16.30 14.82
N THR A 23 -20.18 16.60 15.96
CA THR A 23 -18.97 17.42 16.05
C THR A 23 -17.67 16.64 15.80
N SER A 24 -17.68 15.29 15.76
CA SER A 24 -16.45 14.50 15.51
C SER A 24 -16.11 14.36 14.04
N SER A 25 -17.08 14.43 13.13
CA SER A 25 -16.86 14.13 11.70
C SER A 25 -15.90 15.11 11.01
N ALA A 26 -16.00 16.42 11.30
CA ALA A 26 -15.06 17.42 10.78
C ALA A 26 -13.64 17.23 11.36
N ILE A 27 -13.55 16.76 12.61
CA ILE A 27 -12.28 16.48 13.29
C ILE A 27 -11.65 15.20 12.71
N GLU A 28 -12.44 14.16 12.45
CA GLU A 28 -12.01 12.92 11.79
C GLU A 28 -11.56 13.18 10.36
N GLY A 29 -12.29 13.99 9.58
CA GLY A 29 -11.90 14.40 8.24
C GLY A 29 -10.59 15.19 8.23
N ARG A 30 -10.44 16.14 9.16
CA ARG A 30 -9.18 16.87 9.35
C ARG A 30 -8.03 15.95 9.77
N ASN A 31 -8.26 15.05 10.73
CA ASN A 31 -7.25 14.11 11.21
C ASN A 31 -6.84 13.11 10.12
N GLY A 32 -7.77 12.66 9.29
CA GLY A 32 -7.51 11.84 8.12
C GLY A 32 -6.66 12.59 7.10
N CYS A 33 -7.02 13.83 6.78
CA CYS A 33 -6.24 14.71 5.90
C CYS A 33 -4.81 14.92 6.44
N LEU A 34 -4.66 15.29 7.72
CA LEU A 34 -3.35 15.43 8.37
C LEU A 34 -2.56 14.12 8.36
N SER A 35 -3.20 12.99 8.66
CA SER A 35 -2.53 11.68 8.65
C SER A 35 -2.02 11.33 7.26
N LEU A 36 -2.81 11.59 6.21
CA LEU A 36 -2.39 11.43 4.83
C LEU A 36 -1.23 12.35 4.49
N LEU A 37 -1.32 13.64 4.84
CA LEU A 37 -0.30 14.64 4.56
C LEU A 37 1.04 14.30 5.24
N HIS A 38 0.98 13.86 6.51
CA HIS A 38 2.14 13.33 7.23
C HIS A 38 2.66 12.04 6.61
N HIS A 39 1.80 11.15 6.12
CA HIS A 39 2.21 9.90 5.47
C HIS A 39 2.93 10.18 4.15
N THR A 40 2.35 10.99 3.28
CA THR A 40 2.93 11.38 1.99
C THR A 40 4.18 12.23 2.15
N GLY A 41 4.23 13.08 3.19
CA GLY A 41 5.35 13.99 3.45
C GLY A 41 6.62 13.32 3.99
N ARG A 42 6.58 12.04 4.37
CA ARG A 42 7.77 11.31 4.86
C ARG A 42 8.80 11.00 3.77
N GLY A 43 8.42 11.11 2.50
CA GLY A 43 9.28 10.79 1.37
C GLY A 43 9.60 9.29 1.30
N PHE A 44 10.52 8.94 0.40
CA PHE A 44 11.01 7.57 0.27
C PHE A 44 12.08 7.29 1.31
N SER A 45 12.08 6.06 1.85
CA SER A 45 13.21 5.59 2.65
C SER A 45 14.50 5.58 1.78
N PRO A 46 15.69 5.71 2.37
CA PRO A 46 16.94 5.61 1.62
C PRO A 46 17.05 4.32 0.78
N GLN A 47 16.58 3.19 1.33
CA GLN A 47 16.55 1.90 0.63
C GLN A 47 15.59 1.93 -0.57
N THR A 48 14.38 2.48 -0.40
CA THR A 48 13.43 2.64 -1.50
C THR A 48 14.00 3.54 -2.58
N LEU A 49 14.69 4.62 -2.21
CA LEU A 49 15.31 5.54 -3.16
C LEU A 49 16.43 4.85 -3.97
N GLN A 50 17.24 4.01 -3.33
CA GLN A 50 18.25 3.19 -4.03
C GLN A 50 17.61 2.24 -5.04
N VAL A 51 16.57 1.51 -4.63
CA VAL A 51 15.84 0.59 -5.52
C VAL A 51 15.22 1.34 -6.70
N LEU A 52 14.54 2.46 -6.46
CA LEU A 52 13.97 3.30 -7.53
C LEU A 52 15.04 3.85 -8.47
N THR A 53 16.23 4.17 -7.96
CA THR A 53 17.36 4.60 -8.78
C THR A 53 17.83 3.49 -9.71
N VAL A 54 17.92 2.24 -9.21
CA VAL A 54 18.27 1.08 -10.05
C VAL A 54 17.20 0.85 -11.11
N ILE A 55 15.91 0.81 -10.74
CA ILE A 55 14.80 0.63 -11.70
C ILE A 55 14.80 1.72 -12.76
N HIS A 56 14.97 2.97 -12.35
CA HIS A 56 15.05 4.10 -13.28
C HIS A 56 16.17 3.92 -14.29
N ASN A 57 17.38 3.59 -13.83
CA ASN A 57 18.55 3.52 -14.70
C ASN A 57 18.56 2.29 -15.61
N PHE A 58 18.02 1.15 -15.15
CA PHE A 58 18.21 -0.14 -15.82
C PHE A 58 16.95 -0.75 -16.44
N ASP A 59 15.74 -0.28 -16.11
CA ASP A 59 14.50 -0.84 -16.69
C ASP A 59 13.58 0.19 -17.36
N THR A 60 13.70 1.47 -17.01
CA THR A 60 12.94 2.52 -17.71
C THR A 60 13.49 2.71 -19.12
N ARG A 61 12.63 2.60 -20.14
CA ARG A 61 13.00 2.74 -21.56
C ARG A 61 12.37 3.97 -22.19
N ARG A 62 13.11 4.61 -23.10
CA ARG A 62 12.58 5.67 -23.97
C ARG A 62 11.88 5.04 -25.18
N ALA A 63 11.26 5.85 -26.02
CA ALA A 63 10.69 5.45 -27.31
C ALA A 63 11.70 4.75 -28.25
N ASP A 64 13.00 5.03 -28.12
CA ASP A 64 14.08 4.35 -28.86
C ASP A 64 14.51 3.00 -28.24
N GLY A 65 13.87 2.58 -27.14
CA GLY A 65 14.16 1.34 -26.43
C GLY A 65 15.36 1.40 -25.48
N THR A 66 16.13 2.50 -25.45
CA THR A 66 17.34 2.61 -24.61
C THR A 66 17.04 2.98 -23.16
N THR A 67 17.82 2.43 -22.23
CA THR A 67 17.76 2.78 -20.81
C THR A 67 18.68 3.96 -20.48
N PRO A 68 18.45 4.71 -19.37
CA PRO A 68 19.36 5.77 -18.94
C PRO A 68 20.80 5.28 -18.74
N ALA A 69 21.00 4.10 -18.14
CA ALA A 69 22.33 3.53 -17.97
C ALA A 69 23.04 3.29 -19.31
N GLN A 70 22.31 2.76 -20.31
CA GLN A 70 22.91 2.54 -21.64
C GLN A 70 23.40 3.83 -22.27
N ARG A 71 22.63 4.92 -22.14
CA ARG A 71 23.02 6.25 -22.66
C ARG A 71 24.18 6.86 -21.88
N LEU A 72 24.20 6.68 -20.56
CA LEU A 72 25.23 7.24 -19.68
C LEU A 72 26.59 6.55 -19.89
N PHE A 73 26.59 5.22 -20.00
CA PHE A 73 27.81 4.41 -20.08
C PHE A 73 28.20 4.02 -21.51
N GLY A 74 27.32 4.21 -22.50
CA GLY A 74 27.59 3.88 -23.90
C GLY A 74 27.66 2.37 -24.18
N GLN A 75 27.08 1.54 -23.33
CA GLN A 75 27.08 0.08 -23.46
C GLN A 75 25.73 -0.53 -23.11
N THR A 76 25.49 -1.76 -23.55
CA THR A 76 24.27 -2.51 -23.17
C THR A 76 24.41 -3.13 -21.78
N PHE A 77 23.26 -3.41 -21.16
CA PHE A 77 23.15 -4.08 -19.87
C PHE A 77 22.10 -5.18 -19.97
N PRO A 78 22.17 -6.22 -19.13
CA PRO A 78 21.10 -7.22 -19.02
C PRO A 78 19.75 -6.57 -18.68
N TYR A 79 18.66 -7.27 -19.04
CA TYR A 79 17.33 -6.89 -18.60
C TYR A 79 17.24 -7.01 -17.07
N LEU A 80 16.87 -5.91 -16.39
CA LEU A 80 16.89 -5.85 -14.92
C LEU A 80 16.04 -6.95 -14.29
N PHE A 81 14.82 -7.17 -14.78
CA PHE A 81 13.92 -8.17 -14.21
C PHE A 81 14.51 -9.58 -14.30
N GLU A 82 14.95 -10.00 -15.49
CA GLU A 82 15.55 -11.32 -15.70
C GLU A 82 16.80 -11.50 -14.84
N TRP A 83 17.68 -10.48 -14.81
CA TRP A 83 18.87 -10.51 -13.98
C TRP A 83 18.56 -10.65 -12.48
N VAL A 84 17.53 -9.95 -12.00
CA VAL A 84 17.09 -10.08 -10.60
C VAL A 84 16.53 -11.47 -10.34
N VAL A 85 15.73 -12.04 -11.25
CA VAL A 85 15.13 -13.37 -11.09
C VAL A 85 16.21 -14.46 -11.08
N ASP A 86 17.21 -14.34 -11.96
CA ASP A 86 18.34 -15.29 -12.02
C ASP A 86 19.20 -15.26 -10.74
N ASP A 87 19.33 -14.09 -10.10
CA ASP A 87 20.05 -13.91 -8.84
C ASP A 87 19.16 -14.13 -7.60
N PHE A 88 17.83 -14.23 -7.79
CA PHE A 88 16.88 -14.34 -6.69
C PHE A 88 17.04 -15.71 -6.03
N GLY A 89 17.51 -15.72 -4.78
CA GLY A 89 17.61 -16.94 -3.98
C GLY A 89 16.25 -17.52 -3.59
N ASP A 90 16.28 -18.56 -2.75
CA ASP A 90 15.05 -19.20 -2.27
C ASP A 90 14.12 -18.19 -1.57
N LEU A 91 12.85 -18.19 -1.97
CA LEU A 91 11.82 -17.39 -1.31
C LEU A 91 11.69 -17.82 0.16
N PRO A 92 11.49 -16.86 1.08
CA PRO A 92 11.26 -17.19 2.48
C PRO A 92 10.04 -18.11 2.61
N LEU A 93 10.19 -19.18 3.37
CA LEU A 93 9.09 -20.12 3.61
C LEU A 93 7.90 -19.41 4.25
N PRO A 94 6.67 -19.85 3.94
CA PRO A 94 5.46 -19.32 4.58
C PRO A 94 5.61 -19.33 6.09
N ARG A 95 5.15 -18.25 6.74
CA ARG A 95 5.14 -18.16 8.19
C ARG A 95 4.39 -19.37 8.77
N LYS A 96 5.08 -20.21 9.53
CA LYS A 96 4.44 -21.32 10.25
C LYS A 96 3.47 -20.73 11.28
N SER A 97 2.18 -20.99 11.10
CA SER A 97 1.15 -20.62 12.08
C SER A 97 1.39 -21.41 13.37
N SER A 98 1.37 -20.73 14.52
CA SER A 98 1.49 -21.37 15.83
C SER A 98 0.19 -22.02 16.31
N LYS A 99 -0.89 -21.99 15.52
CA LYS A 99 -2.16 -22.60 15.91
C LYS A 99 -2.05 -24.13 15.85
N LEU A 100 -1.92 -24.74 17.03
CA LEU A 100 -2.29 -26.14 17.23
C LEU A 100 -3.76 -26.30 16.83
N HIS A 101 -4.02 -26.97 15.71
CA HIS A 101 -5.35 -27.49 15.42
C HIS A 101 -5.63 -28.61 16.41
N HIS A 102 -6.27 -28.27 17.53
CA HIS A 102 -6.97 -29.27 18.32
C HIS A 102 -8.24 -29.66 17.54
N PHE A 103 -8.28 -30.91 17.07
CA PHE A 103 -9.49 -31.57 16.61
C PHE A 103 -10.23 -32.19 17.80
#